data_AF-A0A2V6DJ33-F1
#
_entry.id   AF-A0A2V6DJ33-F1
#
_cell.length_a   1.000
_cell.length_b   1.000
_cell.length_c   1.000
_cell.angle_alpha   90.00
_cell.angle_beta   90.00
_cell.angle_gamma   90.00
#
_symmetry.space_group_name_H-M   'P 1'
#
loop_
_entity.id
_entity.type
_entity.pdbx_description
1 polymer ?
#
loop_
_entity_poly.entity_id
_entity_poly.type
_entity_poly.pdbx_seq_one_letter_code
_entity_poly.pdbx_strand_id
1 'polypeptide(L)'
;MTRRNLAIVLCFLIGTLACDKAFGQGQTSQDVDRSQIFRSEPSIRPGEPISQSASAFGYAAPSANDADLGVQAILKRQGEYLPFTFSASAPYYWTSNVALTPSGEVSDGVFAPSFVFAYQPRLVKTLYGEFIAAQQLFYYNRLGEFNFTSFDAIAGVVYYLPKYHNLTLRLRYDYNRLTDDEWNEFFANHSIIASADLPVQFGRAMQLTLGALANVSFAASPSGPQRSDFELYAG
;
A
#
# COMPACT_ATOMS: atom_id res chain seq x y z
N MET A 1 13.22 -39.78 0.94
CA MET A 1 13.46 -38.79 -0.14
C MET A 1 12.50 -37.62 0.08
N THR A 2 12.98 -36.54 0.65
CA THR A 2 12.23 -35.32 0.97
C THR A 2 12.22 -34.40 -0.25
N ARG A 3 11.12 -34.37 -1.01
CA ARG A 3 10.89 -33.34 -2.03
C ARG A 3 10.12 -32.19 -1.37
N ARG A 4 10.73 -31.00 -1.36
CA ARG A 4 10.11 -29.74 -0.96
C ARG A 4 9.01 -29.40 -1.97
N ASN A 5 7.78 -29.22 -1.49
CA ASN A 5 6.65 -28.74 -2.28
C ASN A 5 6.90 -27.27 -2.61
N LEU A 6 7.05 -26.97 -3.91
CA LEU A 6 7.26 -25.62 -4.41
C LEU A 6 5.98 -25.20 -5.14
N ALA A 7 5.09 -24.48 -4.45
CA ALA A 7 3.98 -23.80 -5.11
C ALA A 7 4.56 -22.60 -5.87
N ILE A 8 4.63 -22.70 -7.20
CA ILE A 8 5.05 -21.60 -8.06
C ILE A 8 3.80 -20.80 -8.43
N VAL A 9 3.59 -19.66 -7.78
CA VAL A 9 2.61 -18.67 -8.21
C VAL A 9 3.30 -17.76 -9.24
N LEU A 10 3.01 -17.97 -10.51
CA LEU A 10 3.48 -17.08 -11.57
C LEU A 10 2.46 -15.94 -11.74
N CYS A 11 2.79 -14.75 -11.25
CA CYS A 11 1.97 -13.55 -11.47
C CYS A 11 2.28 -12.96 -12.86
N PHE A 12 1.33 -13.03 -13.79
CA PHE A 12 1.34 -12.16 -14.96
C PHE A 12 0.55 -10.88 -14.61
N LEU A 13 1.28 -9.81 -14.28
CA LEU A 13 0.71 -8.47 -14.14
C LEU A 13 0.34 -7.96 -15.53
N ILE A 14 -0.94 -8.04 -15.89
CA ILE A 14 -1.49 -7.34 -17.04
C ILE A 14 -2.26 -6.13 -16.54
N GLY A 15 -1.65 -4.95 -16.67
CA GLY A 15 -2.29 -3.63 -16.73
C GLY A 15 -3.21 -3.22 -15.56
N THR A 16 -2.70 -2.40 -14.66
CA THR A 16 -3.55 -1.49 -13.87
C THR A 16 -4.14 -0.42 -14.80
N LEU A 17 -5.45 -0.46 -15.04
CA LEU A 17 -6.16 0.65 -15.66
C LEU A 17 -6.54 1.65 -14.54
N ALA A 18 -5.60 2.52 -14.20
CA ALA A 18 -5.93 3.76 -13.52
C ALA A 18 -6.65 4.66 -14.54
N CYS A 19 -7.92 4.97 -14.29
CA CYS A 19 -8.62 5.98 -15.08
C CYS A 19 -8.19 7.37 -14.61
N ASP A 20 -6.95 7.73 -14.90
CA ASP A 20 -6.50 9.12 -14.84
C ASP A 20 -6.92 9.80 -16.15
N LYS A 21 -7.65 10.90 -16.03
CA LYS A 21 -7.93 11.75 -17.18
C LYS A 21 -6.61 12.36 -17.66
N ALA A 22 -6.10 11.79 -18.76
CA ALA A 22 -5.16 12.30 -19.76
C ALA A 22 -4.24 13.49 -19.37
N PHE A 23 -2.93 13.26 -19.32
CA PHE A 23 -1.90 13.83 -20.23
C PHE A 23 -0.49 13.57 -19.64
N GLY A 24 0.39 12.89 -20.39
CA GLY A 24 1.83 12.86 -20.10
C GLY A 24 2.47 11.47 -20.03
N GLN A 25 3.05 11.05 -21.15
CA GLN A 25 3.97 9.93 -21.27
C GLN A 25 5.16 10.11 -20.31
N GLY A 26 5.44 9.13 -19.46
CA GLY A 26 6.48 9.26 -18.43
C GLY A 26 6.87 7.97 -17.68
N GLN A 27 6.94 6.82 -18.37
CA GLN A 27 7.80 5.73 -17.87
C GLN A 27 9.25 6.21 -17.98
N THR A 28 9.95 6.25 -16.83
CA THR A 28 11.38 6.58 -16.55
C THR A 28 11.68 7.81 -15.69
N SER A 29 10.69 8.57 -15.19
CA SER A 29 10.97 9.74 -14.33
C SER A 29 10.79 9.52 -12.82
N GLN A 30 10.12 8.45 -12.36
CA GLN A 30 9.88 8.26 -10.92
C GLN A 30 11.12 7.82 -10.13
N ASP A 31 12.03 7.03 -10.71
CA ASP A 31 13.29 6.67 -10.04
C ASP A 31 14.29 7.83 -10.01
N VAL A 32 14.27 8.70 -11.04
CA VAL A 32 15.07 9.92 -11.05
C VAL A 32 14.53 10.93 -10.03
N ASP A 33 13.21 11.05 -9.88
CA ASP A 33 12.57 11.97 -8.92
C ASP A 33 12.78 11.52 -7.45
N ARG A 34 12.73 10.21 -7.16
CA ARG A 34 13.15 9.70 -5.83
C ARG A 34 14.61 10.01 -5.54
N SER A 35 15.53 9.81 -6.49
CA SER A 35 16.94 10.13 -6.26
C SER A 35 17.25 11.63 -6.12
N GLN A 36 16.35 12.51 -6.59
CA GLN A 36 16.43 13.96 -6.37
C GLN A 36 15.79 14.40 -5.04
N ILE A 37 14.74 13.72 -4.56
CA ILE A 37 14.18 13.88 -3.22
C ILE A 37 15.21 13.56 -2.12
N PHE A 38 16.14 12.65 -2.36
CA PHE A 38 17.24 12.36 -1.43
C PHE A 38 18.50 13.22 -1.63
N ARG A 39 18.59 14.01 -2.71
CA ARG A 39 19.72 14.94 -2.93
C ARG A 39 19.52 16.32 -2.29
N SER A 40 18.30 16.65 -1.92
CA SER A 40 18.01 17.84 -1.13
C SER A 40 17.63 17.37 0.25
N GLU A 41 18.47 17.64 1.25
CA GLU A 41 18.10 17.44 2.66
C GLU A 41 16.70 18.01 2.89
N PRO A 42 15.70 17.21 3.25
CA PRO A 42 14.47 17.73 3.80
C PRO A 42 14.64 17.64 5.31
N SER A 43 15.33 18.62 5.88
CA SER A 43 15.06 19.02 7.27
C SER A 43 13.68 19.68 7.33
N ILE A 44 12.62 18.96 6.93
CA ILE A 44 11.25 19.39 7.20
C ILE A 44 10.91 18.87 8.59
N ARG A 45 11.38 19.60 9.61
CA ARG A 45 10.87 19.52 10.97
C ARG A 45 9.56 20.32 11.02
N PRO A 46 8.39 19.71 11.28
CA PRO A 46 7.17 20.47 11.46
C PRO A 46 7.24 21.23 12.80
N GLY A 47 7.41 22.56 12.75
CA GLY A 47 7.39 23.44 13.93
C GLY A 47 8.64 24.28 14.19
N GLU A 48 9.61 24.36 13.26
CA GLU A 48 10.74 25.28 13.41
C GLU A 48 10.28 26.73 13.16
N PRO A 49 10.70 27.73 13.98
CA PRO A 49 10.41 29.13 13.70
C PRO A 49 10.94 29.47 12.31
N ILE A 50 10.14 30.23 11.55
CA ILE A 50 10.48 30.68 10.20
C ILE A 50 11.79 31.46 10.29
N SER A 51 12.90 30.82 9.92
CA SER A 51 14.17 31.52 9.78
C SER A 51 13.99 32.52 8.64
N GLN A 52 14.16 33.80 8.94
CA GLN A 52 14.09 34.91 7.98
C GLN A 52 15.33 34.94 7.08
N SER A 53 15.68 33.81 6.46
CA SER A 53 16.66 33.77 5.37
C SER A 53 15.93 33.49 4.05
N ALA A 54 16.42 34.11 2.98
CA ALA A 54 15.77 34.18 1.66
C ALA A 54 15.37 32.82 1.03
N SER A 55 15.86 31.71 1.57
CA SER A 55 15.47 30.34 1.25
C SER A 55 14.06 29.94 1.75
N ALA A 56 13.41 30.73 2.61
CA ALA A 56 12.03 30.51 3.07
C ALA A 56 10.95 30.81 2.01
N PHE A 57 11.29 31.57 0.96
CA PHE A 57 10.35 32.02 -0.09
C PHE A 57 10.43 31.21 -1.39
N GLY A 58 11.10 30.05 -1.37
CA GLY A 58 11.22 29.23 -2.58
C GLY A 58 12.17 29.82 -3.62
N TYR A 59 13.16 30.62 -3.22
CA TYR A 59 14.25 31.06 -4.09
C TYR A 59 15.50 30.19 -3.87
N ALA A 60 16.29 30.01 -4.93
CA ALA A 60 17.59 29.35 -4.83
C ALA A 60 18.53 30.15 -3.90
N ALA A 61 19.48 29.46 -3.28
CA ALA A 61 20.48 30.12 -2.44
C ALA A 61 21.33 31.08 -3.30
N PRO A 62 21.70 32.27 -2.78
CA PRO A 62 22.44 33.25 -3.57
C PRO A 62 23.76 32.69 -4.07
N SER A 63 24.01 32.76 -5.39
CA SER A 63 25.27 32.38 -6.02
C SER A 63 25.99 33.60 -6.57
N ALA A 64 27.33 33.51 -6.68
CA ALA A 64 28.15 34.61 -7.20
C ALA A 64 27.79 35.03 -8.64
N ASN A 65 27.09 34.17 -9.38
CA ASN A 65 26.65 34.42 -10.76
C ASN A 65 25.19 34.91 -10.85
N ASP A 66 24.52 35.16 -9.72
CA ASP A 66 23.11 35.62 -9.71
C ASP A 66 22.93 37.01 -10.32
N ALA A 67 24.00 37.82 -10.37
CA ALA A 67 24.02 39.11 -11.05
C ALA A 67 23.77 38.99 -12.56
N ASP A 68 24.12 37.86 -13.17
CA ASP A 68 23.95 37.59 -14.61
C ASP A 68 22.68 36.78 -14.91
N LEU A 69 22.19 35.99 -13.93
CA LEU A 69 21.09 35.03 -14.12
C LEU A 69 19.75 35.48 -13.53
N GLY A 70 19.73 36.54 -12.72
CA GLY A 70 18.54 37.01 -12.03
C GLY A 70 18.11 36.11 -10.86
N VAL A 71 17.01 36.50 -10.20
CA VAL A 71 16.49 35.79 -9.01
C VAL A 71 15.77 34.50 -9.45
N GLN A 72 16.32 33.35 -9.08
CA GLN A 72 15.77 32.04 -9.45
C GLN A 72 14.75 31.55 -8.42
N ALA A 73 13.50 31.36 -8.83
CA ALA A 73 12.45 30.76 -8.01
C ALA A 73 12.35 29.24 -8.25
N ILE A 74 12.48 28.46 -7.18
CA ILE A 74 12.22 27.03 -7.14
C ILE A 74 10.70 26.82 -7.08
N LEU A 75 10.12 26.46 -8.22
CA LEU A 75 8.74 26.01 -8.32
C LEU A 75 8.61 24.63 -7.66
N LYS A 76 8.19 24.59 -6.39
CA LYS A 76 7.76 23.35 -5.74
C LYS A 76 6.31 23.10 -6.10
N ARG A 77 6.02 21.98 -6.78
CA ARG A 77 4.64 21.51 -6.96
C ARG A 77 4.05 21.28 -5.57
N GLN A 78 3.07 22.09 -5.19
CA GLN A 78 2.32 21.88 -3.97
C GLN A 78 1.43 20.66 -4.19
N GLY A 79 1.78 19.52 -3.58
CA GLY A 79 0.95 18.33 -3.62
C GLY A 79 -0.39 18.64 -2.96
N GLU A 80 -1.46 18.64 -3.74
CA GLU A 80 -2.81 18.80 -3.21
C GLU A 80 -3.18 17.53 -2.45
N TYR A 81 -3.76 17.71 -1.27
CA TYR A 81 -4.22 16.61 -0.45
C TYR A 81 -5.50 16.03 -1.07
N LEU A 82 -5.38 14.81 -1.61
CA LEU A 82 -6.50 14.07 -2.20
C LEU A 82 -6.92 12.96 -1.23
N PRO A 83 -8.04 13.12 -0.50
CA PRO A 83 -8.48 12.14 0.48
C PRO A 83 -9.07 10.88 -0.15
N PHE A 84 -9.48 10.92 -1.42
CA PHE A 84 -10.13 9.81 -2.09
C PHE A 84 -9.19 9.14 -3.07
N THR A 85 -9.20 7.82 -3.11
CA THR A 85 -8.48 7.01 -4.08
C THR A 85 -9.39 5.89 -4.56
N PHE A 86 -9.42 5.66 -5.87
CA PHE A 86 -10.05 4.51 -6.47
C PHE A 86 -9.02 3.77 -7.31
N SER A 87 -8.95 2.45 -7.18
CA SER A 87 -8.10 1.61 -8.01
C SER A 87 -8.85 0.38 -8.50
N ALA A 88 -8.52 -0.03 -9.73
CA ALA A 88 -9.01 -1.25 -10.35
C ALA A 88 -7.82 -2.03 -10.90
N SER A 89 -7.82 -3.34 -10.71
CA SER A 89 -6.80 -4.24 -11.24
C SER A 89 -7.42 -5.53 -11.74
N ALA A 90 -6.78 -6.19 -12.71
CA ALA A 90 -7.30 -7.39 -13.34
C ALA A 90 -6.20 -8.47 -13.47
N PRO A 91 -5.64 -8.94 -12.34
CA PRO A 91 -4.58 -9.94 -12.35
C PRO A 91 -5.09 -11.29 -12.87
N TYR A 92 -4.17 -12.02 -13.50
CA TYR A 92 -4.36 -13.40 -13.88
C TYR A 92 -3.26 -14.25 -13.24
N TYR A 93 -3.68 -15.27 -12.51
CA TYR A 93 -2.83 -16.21 -11.82
C TYR A 93 -2.90 -17.59 -12.48
N TRP A 94 -1.83 -18.35 -12.31
CA TRP A 94 -1.81 -19.77 -12.61
C TRP A 94 -1.34 -20.53 -11.38
N THR A 95 -2.02 -21.63 -11.05
CA THR A 95 -1.63 -22.55 -9.98
C THR A 95 -1.53 -23.97 -10.52
N SER A 96 -0.54 -24.73 -10.05
CA SER A 96 -0.44 -26.17 -10.33
C SER A 96 -1.36 -27.01 -9.44
N ASN A 97 -1.86 -26.44 -8.34
CA ASN A 97 -2.63 -27.15 -7.33
C ASN A 97 -3.70 -26.23 -6.74
N VAL A 98 -4.88 -26.26 -7.34
CA VAL A 98 -6.05 -25.47 -6.94
C VAL A 98 -6.68 -25.93 -5.62
N ALA A 99 -6.74 -27.24 -5.39
CA ALA A 99 -7.40 -27.84 -4.23
C ALA A 99 -6.49 -27.93 -2.99
N LEU A 100 -5.24 -27.45 -3.11
CA LEU A 100 -4.21 -27.52 -2.06
C LEU A 100 -4.02 -28.95 -1.49
N THR A 101 -4.18 -29.98 -2.34
CA THR A 101 -4.08 -31.38 -1.93
C THR A 101 -2.64 -31.90 -2.03
N PRO A 102 -2.19 -32.78 -1.12
CA PRO A 102 -0.83 -33.32 -1.16
C PRO A 102 -0.60 -34.33 -2.29
N SER A 103 -1.66 -34.82 -2.93
CA SER A 103 -1.61 -35.76 -4.05
C SER A 103 -2.81 -35.57 -4.96
N GLY A 104 -2.65 -35.88 -6.25
CA GLY A 104 -3.71 -35.65 -7.24
C GLY A 104 -3.91 -34.17 -7.54
N GLU A 105 -2.82 -33.40 -7.62
CA GLU A 105 -2.86 -31.96 -7.87
C GLU A 105 -3.56 -31.66 -9.19
N VAL A 106 -4.43 -30.67 -9.16
CA VAL A 106 -5.12 -30.17 -10.36
C VAL A 106 -4.70 -28.73 -10.58
N SER A 107 -4.17 -28.44 -11.77
CA SER A 107 -3.82 -27.08 -12.14
C SER A 107 -5.05 -26.26 -12.50
N ASP A 108 -5.00 -24.95 -12.39
CA ASP A 108 -5.96 -24.07 -13.03
C ASP A 108 -5.42 -22.65 -13.24
N GLY A 109 -6.07 -21.91 -14.13
CA GLY A 109 -5.93 -20.47 -14.25
C GLY A 109 -7.00 -19.75 -13.44
N VAL A 110 -6.65 -18.60 -12.86
CA VAL A 110 -7.54 -17.78 -12.04
C VAL A 110 -7.49 -16.34 -12.53
N PHE A 111 -8.61 -15.82 -13.02
CA PHE A 111 -8.77 -14.40 -13.30
C PHE A 111 -9.37 -13.72 -12.08
N ALA A 112 -8.70 -12.69 -11.55
CA ALA A 112 -9.03 -12.16 -10.22
C ALA A 112 -9.19 -10.64 -10.15
N PRO A 113 -10.18 -10.03 -10.83
CA PRO A 113 -10.35 -8.59 -10.84
C PRO A 113 -10.61 -8.04 -9.44
N SER A 114 -10.00 -6.89 -9.13
CA SER A 114 -10.09 -6.22 -7.84
C SER A 114 -10.46 -4.76 -8.00
N PHE A 115 -11.29 -4.25 -7.10
CA PHE A 115 -11.68 -2.85 -6.99
C PHE A 115 -11.45 -2.38 -5.56
N VAL A 116 -10.77 -1.25 -5.39
CA VAL A 116 -10.51 -0.67 -4.08
C VAL A 116 -10.93 0.78 -4.09
N PHE A 117 -11.77 1.17 -3.14
CA PHE A 117 -12.10 2.54 -2.85
C PHE A 117 -11.56 2.89 -1.46
N ALA A 118 -10.79 3.96 -1.36
CA ALA A 118 -10.22 4.45 -0.11
C ALA A 118 -10.59 5.91 0.12
N TYR A 119 -10.95 6.23 1.35
CA TYR A 119 -11.13 7.58 1.88
C TYR A 119 -10.25 7.74 3.12
N GLN A 120 -9.29 8.66 3.06
CA GLN A 120 -8.27 8.84 4.09
C GLN A 120 -8.26 10.27 4.65
N PRO A 121 -9.30 10.72 5.39
CA PRO A 121 -9.41 12.09 5.89
C PRO A 121 -8.27 12.47 6.85
N ARG A 122 -7.72 13.68 6.70
CA ARG A 122 -6.78 14.26 7.64
C ARG A 122 -7.53 14.76 8.85
N LEU A 123 -7.35 14.09 9.99
CA LEU A 123 -7.99 14.46 11.26
C LEU A 123 -7.21 15.59 11.94
N VAL A 124 -5.89 15.44 12.06
CA VAL A 124 -4.95 16.49 12.49
C VAL A 124 -3.66 16.44 11.68
N LYS A 125 -2.66 17.25 12.01
CA LYS A 125 -1.44 17.38 11.20
C LYS A 125 -0.74 16.06 10.88
N THR A 126 -0.78 15.10 11.81
CA THR A 126 -0.06 13.82 11.73
C THR A 126 -0.96 12.61 11.90
N LEU A 127 -2.28 12.79 12.03
CA LEU A 127 -3.25 11.71 12.21
C LEU A 127 -4.26 11.74 11.06
N TYR A 128 -4.43 10.59 10.44
CA TYR A 128 -5.33 10.38 9.31
C TYR A 128 -6.31 9.27 9.67
N GLY A 129 -7.58 9.46 9.34
CA GLY A 129 -8.54 8.38 9.30
C GLY A 129 -8.34 7.56 8.02
N GLU A 130 -8.88 6.35 8.01
CA GLU A 130 -8.83 5.46 6.87
C GLU A 130 -10.13 4.66 6.80
N PHE A 131 -10.79 4.72 5.65
CA PHE A 131 -11.96 3.91 5.32
C PHE A 131 -11.73 3.30 3.95
N ILE A 132 -11.72 1.98 3.86
CA ILE A 132 -11.46 1.27 2.62
C ILE A 132 -12.57 0.25 2.40
N ALA A 133 -13.11 0.23 1.20
CA ALA A 133 -13.92 -0.87 0.70
C ALA A 133 -13.15 -1.52 -0.45
N ALA A 134 -12.84 -2.81 -0.32
CA ALA A 134 -12.21 -3.59 -1.37
C ALA A 134 -13.10 -4.76 -1.75
N GLN A 135 -13.17 -5.04 -3.05
CA GLN A 135 -13.84 -6.20 -3.58
C GLN A 135 -12.94 -6.89 -4.60
N GLN A 136 -12.71 -8.18 -4.40
CA GLN A 136 -11.94 -9.00 -5.32
C GLN A 136 -12.74 -10.24 -5.68
N LEU A 137 -12.90 -10.49 -6.96
CA LEU A 137 -13.60 -11.66 -7.49
C LEU A 137 -12.55 -12.66 -7.96
N PHE A 138 -12.78 -13.95 -7.76
CA PHE A 138 -11.87 -15.01 -8.18
C PHE A 138 -12.62 -15.97 -9.10
N TYR A 139 -12.28 -15.95 -10.39
CA TYR A 139 -12.87 -16.80 -11.41
C TYR A 139 -11.87 -17.86 -11.89
N TYR A 140 -12.16 -19.12 -11.62
CA TYR A 140 -11.41 -20.27 -12.07
C TYR A 140 -11.86 -20.69 -13.46
N ASN A 141 -10.89 -21.01 -14.33
CA ASN A 141 -11.19 -21.33 -15.73
C ASN A 141 -11.89 -22.68 -15.90
N ARG A 142 -11.45 -23.72 -15.17
CA ARG A 142 -11.98 -25.09 -15.30
C ARG A 142 -12.81 -25.50 -14.10
N LEU A 143 -12.41 -25.07 -12.91
CA LEU A 143 -13.04 -25.47 -11.65
C LEU A 143 -13.90 -24.35 -11.07
N GLY A 144 -14.99 -24.03 -11.76
CA GLY A 144 -15.90 -22.93 -11.38
C GLY A 144 -16.54 -23.09 -9.99
N GLU A 145 -16.59 -24.30 -9.44
CA GLU A 145 -17.04 -24.54 -8.05
C GLU A 145 -16.14 -23.86 -7.00
N PHE A 146 -14.91 -23.49 -7.37
CA PHE A 146 -14.01 -22.72 -6.52
C PHE A 146 -14.13 -21.21 -6.75
N ASN A 147 -15.08 -20.74 -7.56
CA ASN A 147 -15.30 -19.30 -7.71
C ASN A 147 -15.76 -18.71 -6.38
N PHE A 148 -15.13 -17.61 -5.98
CA PHE A 148 -15.53 -16.89 -4.78
C PHE A 148 -15.24 -15.41 -4.92
N THR A 149 -15.92 -14.62 -4.09
CA THR A 149 -15.70 -13.18 -3.96
C THR A 149 -15.24 -12.87 -2.56
N SER A 150 -14.17 -12.07 -2.44
CA SER A 150 -13.73 -11.44 -1.20
C SER A 150 -14.21 -10.01 -1.15
N PHE A 151 -14.78 -9.62 -0.02
CA PHE A 151 -15.13 -8.25 0.29
C PHE A 151 -14.51 -7.85 1.62
N ASP A 152 -13.81 -6.72 1.62
CA ASP A 152 -13.14 -6.17 2.79
C ASP A 152 -13.68 -4.76 3.06
N ALA A 153 -14.17 -4.54 4.28
CA ALA A 153 -14.56 -3.24 4.80
C ALA A 153 -13.64 -2.87 5.97
N ILE A 154 -12.75 -1.91 5.72
CA ILE A 154 -11.69 -1.53 6.64
C ILE A 154 -11.96 -0.13 7.15
N ALA A 155 -11.84 0.05 8.46
CA ALA A 155 -11.89 1.35 9.11
C ALA A 155 -10.72 1.48 10.10
N GLY A 156 -10.02 2.60 10.09
CA GLY A 156 -8.82 2.73 10.90
C GLY A 156 -8.26 4.13 11.01
N VAL A 157 -7.09 4.20 11.62
CA VAL A 157 -6.31 5.42 11.79
C VAL A 157 -4.84 5.16 11.50
N VAL A 158 -4.19 6.17 10.96
CA VAL A 158 -2.74 6.20 10.70
C VAL A 158 -2.17 7.41 11.40
N TYR A 159 -1.20 7.18 12.28
CA TYR A 159 -0.52 8.21 13.04
C TYR A 159 0.97 8.24 12.67
N TYR A 160 1.41 9.37 12.13
CA TYR A 160 2.81 9.60 11.79
C TYR A 160 3.51 10.33 12.93
N LEU A 161 4.66 9.82 13.37
CA LEU A 161 5.48 10.45 14.39
C LEU A 161 6.83 10.90 13.83
N PRO A 162 6.91 12.13 13.27
CA PRO A 162 8.16 12.64 12.69
C PRO A 162 9.33 12.69 13.68
N LYS A 163 9.04 12.86 14.98
CA LYS A 163 10.06 12.94 16.03
C LYS A 163 10.80 11.62 16.28
N TYR A 164 10.24 10.49 15.86
CA TYR A 164 10.78 9.15 16.08
C TYR A 164 11.15 8.48 14.75
N HIS A 165 12.06 9.10 13.98
CA HIS A 165 12.50 8.60 12.66
C HIS A 165 11.34 8.29 11.71
N ASN A 166 10.33 9.15 11.67
CA ASN A 166 9.13 8.96 10.84
C ASN A 166 8.38 7.64 11.11
N LEU A 167 8.42 7.15 12.35
CA LEU A 167 7.60 6.02 12.80
C LEU A 167 6.14 6.21 12.37
N THR A 168 5.60 5.21 11.71
CA THR A 168 4.18 5.16 11.34
C THR A 168 3.49 4.12 12.18
N LEU A 169 2.45 4.52 12.88
CA LEU A 169 1.57 3.62 13.63
C LEU A 169 0.24 3.53 12.89
N ARG A 170 -0.29 2.33 12.78
CA ARG A 170 -1.57 2.08 12.12
C ARG A 170 -2.41 1.15 12.96
N LEU A 171 -3.69 1.48 13.10
CA LEU A 171 -4.67 0.62 13.74
C LEU A 171 -5.89 0.54 12.83
N ARG A 172 -6.28 -0.67 12.46
CA ARG A 172 -7.39 -0.96 11.57
C ARG A 172 -8.30 -1.98 12.22
N TYR A 173 -9.59 -1.79 12.01
CA TYR A 173 -10.58 -2.83 12.04
C TYR A 173 -10.84 -3.27 10.62
N ASP A 174 -10.91 -4.57 10.39
CA ASP A 174 -11.14 -5.16 9.08
C ASP A 174 -12.26 -6.20 9.20
N TYR A 175 -13.31 -6.00 8.41
CA TYR A 175 -14.36 -6.98 8.19
C TYR A 175 -14.15 -7.61 6.82
N ASN A 176 -13.77 -8.88 6.81
CA ASN A 176 -13.63 -9.68 5.61
C ASN A 176 -14.83 -10.63 5.47
N ARG A 177 -15.39 -10.70 4.27
CA ARG A 177 -16.47 -11.62 3.92
C ARG A 177 -16.14 -12.32 2.61
N LEU A 178 -16.28 -13.65 2.61
CA LEU A 178 -16.17 -14.48 1.41
C LEU A 178 -17.54 -15.05 1.05
N THR A 179 -17.90 -14.92 -0.23
CA THR A 179 -19.14 -15.47 -0.79
C THR A 179 -18.85 -16.35 -1.99
N ASP A 180 -19.70 -17.35 -2.22
CA ASP A 180 -19.69 -18.14 -3.47
C ASP A 180 -20.25 -17.32 -4.65
N ASP A 181 -20.35 -17.95 -5.82
CA ASP A 181 -20.86 -17.33 -7.06
C ASP A 181 -22.37 -17.01 -6.97
N GLU A 182 -23.09 -17.72 -6.10
CA GLU A 182 -24.50 -17.46 -5.74
C GLU A 182 -24.66 -16.40 -4.64
N TRP A 183 -23.58 -15.77 -4.18
CA TRP A 183 -23.54 -14.77 -3.10
C TRP A 183 -23.91 -15.29 -1.71
N ASN A 184 -23.88 -16.60 -1.49
CA ASN A 184 -24.00 -17.16 -0.16
C ASN A 184 -22.71 -16.94 0.62
N GLU A 185 -22.84 -16.40 1.83
CA GLU A 185 -21.71 -16.24 2.75
C GLU A 185 -21.28 -17.62 3.27
N PHE A 186 -20.04 -17.99 2.98
CA PHE A 186 -19.42 -19.18 3.56
C PHE A 186 -18.34 -18.86 4.59
N PHE A 187 -17.84 -17.61 4.61
CA PHE A 187 -16.92 -17.13 5.62
C PHE A 187 -17.10 -15.63 5.88
N ALA A 188 -17.08 -15.24 7.15
CA ALA A 188 -16.98 -13.85 7.58
C ALA A 188 -16.03 -13.76 8.76
N ASN A 189 -15.27 -12.67 8.83
CA ASN A 189 -14.28 -12.47 9.88
C ASN A 189 -14.18 -11.00 10.27
N HIS A 190 -14.02 -10.78 11.56
CA HIS A 190 -13.65 -9.50 12.13
C HIS A 190 -12.26 -9.58 12.75
N SER A 191 -11.38 -8.67 12.33
CA SER A 191 -10.03 -8.56 12.85
C SER A 191 -9.67 -7.13 13.24
N ILE A 192 -8.74 -7.02 14.17
CA ILE A 192 -8.04 -5.77 14.49
C ILE A 192 -6.58 -5.97 14.07
N ILE A 193 -6.10 -5.06 13.23
CA ILE A 193 -4.74 -5.06 12.70
C ILE A 193 -4.03 -3.82 13.24
N ALA A 194 -2.94 -4.03 13.97
CA ALA A 194 -2.05 -2.98 14.42
C ALA A 194 -0.68 -3.15 13.74
N SER A 195 -0.13 -2.06 13.19
CA SER A 195 1.22 -2.07 12.64
C SER A 195 2.04 -0.89 13.14
N ALA A 196 3.35 -1.11 13.23
CA ALA A 196 4.34 -0.09 13.54
C ALA A 196 5.51 -0.22 12.57
N ASP A 197 5.75 0.82 11.80
CA ASP A 197 6.75 0.86 10.72
C ASP A 197 7.78 1.96 10.97
N LEU A 198 9.04 1.58 11.11
CA LEU A 198 10.17 2.46 11.37
C LEU A 198 11.14 2.46 10.17
N PRO A 199 11.07 3.47 9.29
CA PRO A 199 12.03 3.63 8.21
C PRO A 199 13.32 4.28 8.72
N VAL A 200 14.45 3.56 8.63
CA VAL A 200 15.78 4.04 8.96
C VAL A 200 16.56 4.28 7.67
N GLN A 201 16.86 5.54 7.38
CA GLN A 201 17.72 5.92 6.25
C GLN A 201 19.18 5.90 6.70
N PHE A 202 20.03 5.16 5.98
CA PHE A 202 21.47 5.05 6.30
C PHE A 202 22.37 5.39 5.11
N GLY A 203 21.78 5.75 3.96
CA GLY A 203 22.49 6.27 2.80
C GLY A 203 21.56 7.07 1.91
N ARG A 204 22.11 7.73 0.88
CA ARG A 204 21.35 8.61 -0.02
C ARG A 204 20.25 7.91 -0.83
N ALA A 205 20.26 6.59 -0.89
CA ALA A 205 19.20 5.81 -1.55
C ALA A 205 18.95 4.48 -0.81
N MET A 206 19.44 4.37 0.43
CA MET A 206 19.40 3.14 1.21
C MET A 206 18.53 3.37 2.43
N GLN A 207 17.47 2.58 2.53
CA GLN A 207 16.52 2.58 3.63
C GLN A 207 16.35 1.15 4.12
N LEU A 208 16.42 0.98 5.43
CA LEU A 208 16.01 -0.24 6.13
C LEU A 208 14.68 0.07 6.81
N THR A 209 13.65 -0.72 6.56
CA THR A 209 12.36 -0.59 7.24
C THR A 209 12.22 -1.71 8.24
N LEU A 210 12.09 -1.36 9.51
CA LEU A 210 11.79 -2.30 10.59
C LEU A 210 10.30 -2.21 10.88
N GLY A 211 9.62 -3.35 10.91
CA GLY A 211 8.18 -3.37 11.10
C GLY A 211 7.72 -4.44 12.09
N ALA A 212 6.59 -4.15 12.74
CA ALA A 212 5.85 -5.10 13.53
C ALA A 212 4.38 -5.07 13.11
N LEU A 213 3.76 -6.24 13.00
CA LEU A 213 2.35 -6.42 12.68
C LEU A 213 1.72 -7.35 13.70
N ALA A 214 0.56 -6.95 14.23
CA ALA A 214 -0.32 -7.79 15.01
C ALA A 214 -1.68 -7.85 14.31
N ASN A 215 -2.12 -9.04 13.94
CA ASN A 215 -3.46 -9.27 13.39
C ASN A 215 -4.22 -10.19 14.35
N VAL A 216 -5.26 -9.66 14.99
CA VAL A 216 -6.08 -10.40 15.95
C VAL A 216 -7.47 -10.57 15.38
N SER A 217 -7.79 -11.79 14.94
CA SER A 217 -9.15 -12.18 14.55
C SER A 217 -9.93 -12.67 15.77
N PHE A 218 -11.16 -12.18 15.95
CA PHE A 218 -11.94 -12.43 17.17
C PHE A 218 -13.39 -12.88 16.94
N ALA A 219 -13.93 -12.71 15.74
CA ALA A 219 -15.28 -13.16 15.41
C ALA A 219 -15.34 -13.70 13.98
N ALA A 220 -14.79 -14.90 13.79
CA ALA A 220 -14.88 -15.62 12.53
C ALA A 220 -16.08 -16.58 12.51
N SER A 221 -16.79 -16.63 11.39
CA SER A 221 -17.89 -17.54 11.12
C SER A 221 -17.67 -18.19 9.76
N PRO A 222 -17.41 -19.51 9.68
CA PRO A 222 -17.13 -20.41 10.80
C PRO A 222 -15.83 -20.07 11.54
N SER A 223 -15.69 -20.51 12.80
CA SER A 223 -14.52 -20.21 13.65
C SER A 223 -13.29 -21.07 13.35
N GLY A 224 -13.43 -22.17 12.60
CA GLY A 224 -12.32 -23.07 12.28
C GLY A 224 -11.11 -22.39 11.61
N PRO A 225 -11.32 -21.53 10.60
CA PRO A 225 -10.25 -20.76 9.95
C PRO A 225 -9.75 -19.55 10.75
N GLN A 226 -10.26 -19.28 11.95
CA GLN A 226 -9.84 -18.15 12.77
C GLN A 226 -8.35 -18.25 13.12
N ARG A 227 -7.59 -17.20 12.83
CA ARG A 227 -6.14 -17.12 13.07
C ARG A 227 -5.78 -15.72 13.57
N SER A 228 -4.86 -15.67 14.53
CA SER A 228 -4.23 -14.44 14.98
C SER A 228 -2.74 -14.60 14.81
N ASP A 229 -2.10 -13.60 14.20
CA ASP A 229 -0.72 -13.66 13.76
C ASP A 229 0.04 -12.44 14.28
N PHE A 230 1.30 -12.67 14.62
CA PHE A 230 2.23 -11.64 15.04
C PHE A 230 3.50 -11.79 14.22
N GLU A 231 3.90 -10.71 13.56
CA GLU A 231 5.05 -10.71 12.67
C GLU A 231 5.99 -9.56 13.03
N LEU A 232 7.29 -9.85 12.95
CA LEU A 232 8.36 -8.85 12.95
C LEU A 232 9.13 -9.00 11.64
N TYR A 233 9.34 -7.90 10.93
CA TYR A 233 10.04 -7.92 9.65
C TYR A 233 11.09 -6.80 9.54
N ALA A 234 12.04 -7.02 8.65
CA ALA A 234 13.06 -6.06 8.26
C ALA A 234 13.27 -6.16 6.73
N GLY A 235 13.27 -5.03 6.02
CA GLY A 235 13.40 -4.99 4.56
C GLY A 235 14.07 -3.74 4.03
#